data_AF-A0A9W8Y2U0-F1
#
_entry.id   AF-A0A9W8Y2U0-F1
#
_cell.length_a   1.000
_cell.length_b   1.000
_cell.length_c   1.000
_cell.angle_alpha   90.00
_cell.angle_beta   90.00
_cell.angle_gamma   90.00
#
_symmetry.space_group_name_H-M   'P 1'
#
loop_
_entity.id
_entity.type
_entity.pdbx_description
1 polymer ?
#
loop_
_entity_poly.entity_id
_entity_poly.type
_entity_poly.pdbx_seq_one_letter_code
_entity_poly.pdbx_strand_id
1 'polypeptide(L)'
;MPVLEVTQLRVKGLSADDPALLQSLSVVRGKLKTNSRFYHCIEDPTLIYILGIWPSLDAHLEFLASPERDEILGPQEDMLDFCWSVHMGLDGMSSLPLDAPVLAIEIMKIKGDCVEAFDQAVIRHTQHILGSHPFKVAHGWRCDAAAGSHEALIFTGWENTQAHVTFAVNQEGHRDGDKAALNGQYEVIQVHHAKNLERKEA
;
A
#
# COMPACT_ATOMS: atom_id res chain seq x y z
N MET A 1 9.66 6.69 -15.34
CA MET A 1 8.53 5.75 -15.22
C MET A 1 7.74 6.16 -14.00
N PRO A 2 6.39 6.18 -14.06
CA PRO A 2 5.58 6.54 -12.91
C PRO A 2 5.82 5.59 -11.74
N VAL A 3 5.72 6.12 -10.53
CA VAL A 3 5.87 5.36 -9.29
C VAL A 3 4.66 5.58 -8.40
N LEU A 4 4.19 4.50 -7.79
CA LEU A 4 3.31 4.55 -6.65
C LEU A 4 4.13 4.89 -5.41
N GLU A 5 3.76 5.98 -4.75
CA GLU A 5 4.10 6.27 -3.37
C GLU A 5 3.06 5.60 -2.45
N VAL A 6 3.56 4.92 -1.42
CA VAL A 6 2.77 4.43 -0.29
C VAL A 6 3.31 5.09 0.96
N THR A 7 2.54 6.03 1.50
CA THR A 7 2.93 6.77 2.71
C THR A 7 2.00 6.40 3.85
N GLN A 8 2.58 5.93 4.95
CA GLN A 8 1.87 5.69 6.19
C GLN A 8 2.07 6.88 7.13
N LEU A 9 0.96 7.40 7.65
CA LEU A 9 0.95 8.47 8.64
C LEU A 9 0.15 8.02 9.87
N ARG A 10 0.41 8.65 11.00
CA ARG A 10 -0.38 8.50 12.23
C ARG A 10 -1.16 9.78 12.52
N VAL A 11 -2.44 9.65 12.83
CA VAL A 11 -3.33 10.76 13.17
C VAL A 11 -3.11 11.19 14.62
N LYS A 12 -3.03 12.51 14.86
CA LYS A 12 -2.83 13.13 16.18
C LYS A 12 -4.15 13.62 16.76
N GLY A 13 -4.64 12.98 17.82
CA GLY A 13 -5.78 13.49 18.60
C GLY A 13 -7.10 13.62 17.84
N LEU A 14 -7.16 13.18 16.59
CA LEU A 14 -8.35 13.13 15.74
C LEU A 14 -8.67 11.67 15.41
N SER A 15 -9.93 11.41 15.10
CA SER A 15 -10.35 10.12 14.57
C SER A 15 -10.17 10.08 13.05
N ALA A 16 -10.03 8.89 12.48
CA ALA A 16 -9.88 8.71 11.03
C ALA A 16 -11.10 9.23 10.25
N ASP A 17 -12.29 9.22 10.84
CA ASP A 17 -13.54 9.75 10.27
C ASP A 17 -13.73 11.26 10.48
N ASP A 18 -12.76 11.96 11.07
CA ASP A 18 -12.84 13.40 11.28
C ASP A 18 -12.87 14.14 9.92
N PRO A 19 -13.93 14.94 9.64
CA PRO A 19 -14.03 15.68 8.38
C PRO A 19 -12.87 16.65 8.13
N ALA A 20 -12.25 17.19 9.19
CA ALA A 20 -11.11 18.10 9.07
C ALA A 20 -9.88 17.37 8.52
N LEU A 21 -9.68 16.09 8.89
CA LEU A 21 -8.60 15.27 8.35
C LEU A 21 -8.77 15.09 6.83
N LEU A 22 -9.95 14.65 6.39
CA LEU A 22 -10.19 14.43 4.96
C LEU A 22 -10.14 15.74 4.15
N GLN A 23 -10.62 16.86 4.74
CA GLN A 23 -10.51 18.18 4.13
C GLN A 23 -9.03 18.57 3.94
N SER A 24 -8.21 18.42 4.98
CA SER A 24 -6.77 18.71 4.94
C SER A 24 -6.06 17.88 3.86
N LEU A 25 -6.27 16.55 3.84
CA LEU A 25 -5.72 15.65 2.82
C LEU A 25 -6.17 16.04 1.40
N SER A 26 -7.43 16.45 1.24
CA SER A 26 -7.97 16.89 -0.06
C SER A 26 -7.35 18.20 -0.54
N VAL A 27 -7.07 19.15 0.36
CA VAL A 27 -6.37 20.40 0.02
C VAL A 27 -4.97 20.10 -0.50
N VAL A 28 -4.21 19.24 0.19
CA VAL A 28 -2.87 18.83 -0.24
C VAL A 28 -2.89 18.15 -1.61
N ARG A 29 -3.78 17.17 -1.81
CA ARG A 29 -4.00 16.55 -3.13
C ARG A 29 -4.31 17.57 -4.22
N GLY A 30 -5.13 18.58 -3.91
CA GLY A 30 -5.45 19.66 -4.84
C GLY A 30 -4.25 20.54 -5.21
N LYS A 31 -3.42 20.92 -4.22
CA LYS A 31 -2.18 21.70 -4.43
C LYS A 31 -1.16 20.91 -5.25
N LEU A 32 -0.97 19.62 -4.93
CA LEU A 32 -0.08 18.72 -5.66
C LEU A 32 -0.62 18.27 -7.03
N LYS A 33 -1.91 18.51 -7.29
CA LYS A 33 -2.62 18.09 -8.52
C LYS A 33 -2.52 16.58 -8.77
N THR A 34 -2.55 15.79 -7.70
CA THR A 34 -2.50 14.32 -7.78
C THR A 34 -3.90 13.71 -7.76
N ASN A 35 -3.99 12.42 -8.06
CA ASN A 35 -5.19 11.61 -7.87
C ASN A 35 -5.08 10.71 -6.62
N SER A 36 -4.39 11.20 -5.58
CA SER A 36 -4.10 10.41 -4.38
C SER A 36 -5.36 9.88 -3.72
N ARG A 37 -5.24 8.69 -3.13
CA ARG A 37 -6.30 8.00 -2.38
C ARG A 37 -5.90 7.84 -0.93
N PHE A 38 -6.89 7.98 -0.06
CA PHE A 38 -6.70 7.96 1.38
C PHE A 38 -7.42 6.76 1.97
N TYR A 39 -6.73 6.02 2.81
CA TYR A 39 -7.27 4.87 3.51
C TYR A 39 -6.97 4.96 4.99
N HIS A 40 -7.84 4.43 5.83
CA HIS A 40 -7.54 4.21 7.24
C HIS A 40 -7.32 2.73 7.48
N CYS A 41 -6.37 2.41 8.36
CA CYS A 41 -6.12 1.04 8.78
C CYS A 41 -7.28 0.53 9.64
N ILE A 42 -7.66 -0.73 9.45
CA ILE A 42 -8.73 -1.39 10.20
C ILE A 42 -8.18 -1.89 11.54
N GLU A 43 -6.95 -2.40 11.55
CA GLU A 43 -6.30 -2.94 12.75
C GLU A 43 -5.85 -1.85 13.73
N ASP A 44 -5.40 -0.70 13.22
CA ASP A 44 -5.01 0.47 14.00
C ASP A 44 -5.67 1.73 13.42
N PRO A 45 -6.83 2.16 13.97
CA PRO A 45 -7.56 3.33 13.46
C PRO A 45 -6.78 4.66 13.52
N THR A 46 -5.64 4.70 14.21
CA THR A 46 -4.78 5.89 14.23
C THR A 46 -3.85 5.95 13.02
N LEU A 47 -3.74 4.87 12.25
CA LEU A 47 -2.92 4.83 11.03
C LEU A 47 -3.76 5.10 9.79
N ILE A 48 -3.22 5.96 8.91
CA ILE A 48 -3.75 6.17 7.57
C ILE A 48 -2.68 5.89 6.52
N TYR A 49 -3.15 5.59 5.32
CA TYR A 49 -2.34 5.41 4.13
C TYR A 49 -2.73 6.43 3.07
N ILE A 50 -1.71 7.02 2.45
CA ILE A 50 -1.82 7.82 1.25
C ILE A 50 -1.20 7.02 0.12
N LEU A 51 -1.98 6.75 -0.91
CA LEU A 51 -1.53 6.15 -2.16
C LEU A 51 -1.49 7.24 -3.23
N GLY A 52 -0.32 7.58 -3.74
CA GLY A 52 -0.12 8.66 -4.71
C GLY A 52 0.71 8.20 -5.91
N ILE A 53 0.46 8.74 -7.10
CA ILE A 53 1.31 8.50 -8.28
C ILE A 53 2.15 9.72 -8.56
N TRP A 54 3.45 9.51 -8.66
CA TRP A 54 4.42 10.50 -9.12
C TRP A 54 4.88 10.18 -10.54
N PRO A 55 5.23 11.20 -11.37
CA PRO A 55 5.79 10.97 -12.71
C PRO A 55 7.07 10.13 -12.71
N SER A 56 7.86 10.25 -11.64
CA SER A 56 9.06 9.46 -11.35
C SER A 56 9.40 9.58 -9.85
N LEU A 57 10.28 8.69 -9.36
CA LEU A 57 10.86 8.82 -8.02
C LEU A 57 11.60 10.15 -7.87
N ASP A 58 12.39 10.54 -8.88
CA ASP A 58 13.11 11.82 -8.86
C ASP A 58 12.18 13.02 -8.72
N ALA A 59 11.04 13.03 -9.42
CA ALA A 59 10.06 14.12 -9.30
C ALA A 59 9.49 14.25 -7.87
N HIS A 60 9.29 13.12 -7.19
CA HIS A 60 8.89 13.15 -5.78
C HIS A 60 10.01 13.70 -4.89
N LEU A 61 11.24 13.22 -5.08
CA LEU A 61 12.40 13.68 -4.31
C LEU A 61 12.69 15.17 -4.54
N GLU A 62 12.54 15.66 -5.76
CA GLU A 62 12.64 17.08 -6.11
C GLU A 62 11.60 17.91 -5.36
N PHE A 63 10.34 17.45 -5.31
CA PHE A 63 9.30 18.10 -4.51
C PHE A 63 9.65 18.12 -3.01
N LEU A 64 10.12 17.00 -2.44
CA LEU A 64 10.51 16.95 -1.03
C LEU A 64 11.69 17.87 -0.69
N ALA A 65 12.55 18.16 -1.68
CA ALA A 65 13.66 19.10 -1.55
C ALA A 65 13.27 20.56 -1.86
N SER A 66 12.04 20.80 -2.33
CA SER A 66 11.60 22.11 -2.80
C SER A 66 11.04 22.97 -1.66
N PRO A 67 11.07 24.31 -1.76
CA PRO A 67 10.47 25.20 -0.77
C PRO A 67 8.94 25.05 -0.69
N GLU A 68 8.30 24.60 -1.77
CA GLU A 68 6.85 24.35 -1.82
C GLU A 68 6.42 23.22 -0.88
N ARG A 69 7.33 22.30 -0.50
CA ARG A 69 7.03 21.22 0.46
C ARG A 69 6.39 21.77 1.73
N ASP A 70 7.00 22.78 2.35
CA ASP A 70 6.54 23.30 3.65
C ASP A 70 5.23 24.07 3.51
N GLU A 71 5.03 24.77 2.39
CA GLU A 71 3.77 25.46 2.10
C GLU A 71 2.60 24.48 1.88
N ILE A 72 2.90 23.31 1.31
CA ILE A 72 1.89 22.30 0.97
C ILE A 72 1.64 21.34 2.12
N LEU A 73 2.68 20.76 2.71
CA LEU A 73 2.59 19.71 3.74
C LEU A 73 2.63 20.25 5.17
N GLY A 74 3.29 21.39 5.41
CA GLY A 74 3.44 21.99 6.74
C GLY A 74 2.13 22.16 7.51
N PRO A 75 1.01 22.59 6.89
CA PRO A 75 -0.28 22.70 7.57
C PRO A 75 -0.83 21.38 8.15
N GLN A 76 -0.27 20.22 7.76
CA GLN A 76 -0.71 18.92 8.25
C GLN A 76 0.10 18.42 9.46
N GLU A 77 1.22 19.07 9.81
CA GLU A 77 2.14 18.60 10.86
C GLU A 77 1.49 18.52 12.25
N ASP A 78 0.52 19.40 12.54
CA ASP A 78 -0.22 19.37 13.81
C ASP A 78 -1.23 18.21 13.88
N MET A 79 -1.61 17.64 12.73
CA MET A 79 -2.64 16.59 12.62
C MET A 79 -2.04 15.20 12.35
N LEU A 80 -0.84 15.14 11.76
CA LEU A 80 -0.25 13.92 11.24
C LEU A 80 1.21 13.80 11.67
N ASP A 81 1.59 12.59 12.10
CA ASP A 81 2.98 12.18 12.21
C ASP A 81 3.36 11.32 11.02
N PHE A 82 4.53 11.60 10.43
CA PHE A 82 5.11 10.74 9.41
C PHE A 82 5.64 9.45 10.03
N CYS A 83 5.21 8.30 9.51
CA CYS A 83 5.78 7.01 9.90
C CYS A 83 6.86 6.58 8.90
N TRP A 84 6.46 6.39 7.63
CA TRP A 84 7.36 5.99 6.55
C TRP A 84 6.69 6.21 5.18
N SER A 85 7.52 6.18 4.14
CA SER A 85 7.10 6.15 2.73
C SER A 85 7.97 5.16 1.96
N VAL A 86 7.36 4.46 1.01
CA VAL A 86 8.05 3.53 0.09
C VAL A 86 7.49 3.68 -1.32
N HIS A 87 8.29 3.29 -2.33
CA HIS A 87 7.93 3.47 -3.72
C HIS A 87 7.97 2.18 -4.53
N MET A 88 7.00 2.00 -5.42
CA MET A 88 6.93 0.86 -6.33
C MET A 88 6.61 1.36 -7.74
N GLY A 89 7.25 0.79 -8.77
CA GLY A 89 6.87 1.07 -10.16
C GLY A 89 5.43 0.67 -10.42
N LEU A 90 4.61 1.58 -10.95
CA LEU A 90 3.21 1.29 -11.28
C LEU A 90 2.72 2.25 -12.38
N ASP A 91 2.06 1.71 -13.40
CA ASP A 91 1.58 2.50 -14.55
C ASP A 91 0.56 3.58 -14.17
N GLY A 92 -0.21 3.36 -13.11
CA GLY A 92 -1.14 4.37 -12.57
C GLY A 92 -2.11 3.82 -11.53
N MET A 93 -2.91 4.72 -10.94
CA MET A 93 -3.87 4.37 -9.88
C MET A 93 -4.94 3.36 -10.32
N SER A 94 -5.26 3.30 -11.63
CA SER A 94 -6.24 2.34 -12.15
C SER A 94 -5.78 0.87 -12.06
N SER A 95 -4.50 0.62 -11.81
CA SER A 95 -3.95 -0.72 -11.61
C SER A 95 -4.23 -1.26 -10.20
N LEU A 96 -4.51 -0.40 -9.23
CA LEU A 96 -4.83 -0.79 -7.85
C LEU A 96 -6.28 -1.27 -7.71
N PRO A 97 -6.59 -2.17 -6.74
CA PRO A 97 -7.95 -2.61 -6.43
C PRO A 97 -8.73 -1.58 -5.59
N LEU A 98 -8.86 -0.36 -6.11
CA LEU A 98 -9.47 0.77 -5.39
C LEU A 98 -11.01 0.67 -5.29
N ASP A 99 -11.63 -0.21 -6.06
CA ASP A 99 -13.06 -0.51 -6.05
C ASP A 99 -13.45 -1.48 -4.92
N ALA A 100 -12.49 -2.22 -4.37
CA ALA A 100 -12.71 -3.15 -3.26
C ALA A 100 -13.18 -2.43 -1.97
N PRO A 101 -14.11 -3.02 -1.20
CA PRO A 101 -14.48 -2.54 0.13
C PRO A 101 -13.31 -2.49 1.12
N VAL A 102 -12.44 -3.49 1.08
CA VAL A 102 -11.23 -3.59 1.89
C VAL A 102 -10.03 -3.75 0.96
N LEU A 103 -9.00 -2.96 1.19
CA LEU A 103 -7.70 -3.09 0.55
C LEU A 103 -6.74 -3.73 1.54
N ALA A 104 -6.15 -4.87 1.21
CA ALA A 104 -5.00 -5.38 1.95
C ALA A 104 -3.72 -4.79 1.35
N ILE A 105 -2.84 -4.29 2.22
CA ILE A 105 -1.54 -3.71 1.89
C ILE A 105 -0.47 -4.55 2.57
N GLU A 106 0.32 -5.24 1.76
CA GLU A 106 1.35 -6.16 2.21
C GLU A 106 2.73 -5.66 1.79
N ILE A 107 3.68 -5.71 2.73
CA ILE A 107 5.09 -5.45 2.48
C ILE A 107 5.87 -6.65 2.96
N MET A 108 6.70 -7.21 2.08
CA MET A 108 7.52 -8.39 2.37
C MET A 108 8.97 -8.11 2.05
N LYS A 109 9.86 -8.57 2.92
CA LYS A 109 11.30 -8.60 2.68
C LYS A 109 11.70 -9.98 2.19
N ILE A 110 12.38 -10.03 1.06
CA ILE A 110 12.79 -11.25 0.38
C ILE A 110 14.31 -11.40 0.51
N LYS A 111 14.78 -12.62 0.74
CA LYS A 111 16.21 -12.90 0.68
C LYS A 111 16.71 -12.78 -0.76
N GLY A 112 17.91 -12.23 -0.96
CA GLY A 112 18.42 -11.93 -2.30
C GLY A 112 18.57 -13.15 -3.21
N ASP A 113 18.88 -14.32 -2.66
CA ASP A 113 18.96 -15.60 -3.38
C ASP A 113 17.57 -16.19 -3.73
N CYS A 114 16.49 -15.55 -3.27
CA CYS A 114 15.11 -16.02 -3.42
C CYS A 114 14.25 -15.12 -4.34
N VAL A 115 14.84 -14.07 -4.95
CA VAL A 115 14.10 -13.10 -5.78
C VAL A 115 13.36 -13.77 -6.94
N GLU A 116 14.04 -14.62 -7.72
CA GLU A 116 13.41 -15.31 -8.85
C GLU A 116 12.30 -16.29 -8.42
N ALA A 117 12.52 -17.00 -7.31
CA ALA A 117 11.54 -17.91 -6.75
C ALA A 117 10.29 -17.16 -6.27
N PHE A 118 10.48 -15.98 -5.67
CA PHE A 118 9.41 -15.10 -5.25
C PHE A 118 8.62 -14.55 -6.45
N ASP A 119 9.29 -14.11 -7.52
CA ASP A 119 8.60 -13.64 -8.74
C ASP A 119 7.66 -14.71 -9.31
N GLN A 120 8.10 -15.97 -9.34
CA GLN A 120 7.23 -17.08 -9.78
C GLN A 120 6.07 -17.34 -8.81
N ALA A 121 6.33 -17.25 -7.50
CA ALA A 121 5.32 -17.46 -6.47
C ALA A 121 4.25 -16.37 -6.49
N VAL A 122 4.62 -15.10 -6.63
CA VAL A 122 3.68 -13.97 -6.63
C VAL A 122 2.79 -13.98 -7.87
N ILE A 123 3.28 -14.44 -9.03
CA ILE A 123 2.47 -14.63 -10.23
C ILE A 123 1.40 -15.69 -9.99
N ARG A 124 1.77 -16.87 -9.45
CA ARG A 124 0.81 -17.95 -9.15
C ARG A 124 -0.22 -17.50 -8.10
N HIS A 125 0.25 -16.80 -7.07
CA HIS A 125 -0.61 -16.27 -6.02
C HIS A 125 -1.63 -15.27 -6.59
N THR A 126 -1.18 -14.33 -7.42
CA THR A 126 -2.03 -13.34 -8.09
C THR A 126 -3.07 -14.00 -8.99
N GLN A 127 -2.69 -15.00 -9.78
CA GLN A 127 -3.62 -15.77 -10.60
C GLN A 127 -4.70 -16.48 -9.78
N HIS A 128 -4.32 -17.03 -8.62
CA HIS A 128 -5.28 -17.69 -7.74
C HIS A 128 -6.26 -16.70 -7.12
N ILE A 129 -5.79 -15.53 -6.69
CA ILE A 129 -6.64 -14.45 -6.16
C ILE A 129 -7.65 -13.99 -7.24
N LEU A 130 -7.17 -13.69 -8.44
CA LEU A 130 -8.02 -13.25 -9.57
C LEU A 130 -9.05 -14.31 -9.98
N GLY A 131 -8.79 -15.60 -9.72
CA GLY A 131 -9.74 -16.68 -9.93
C GLY A 131 -10.81 -16.80 -8.82
N SER A 132 -10.59 -16.17 -7.66
CA SER A 132 -11.44 -16.33 -6.47
C SER A 132 -12.46 -15.19 -6.27
N HIS A 133 -12.18 -13.99 -6.80
CA HIS A 133 -13.03 -12.81 -6.63
C HIS A 133 -12.80 -11.76 -7.74
N PRO A 134 -13.66 -10.75 -7.92
CA PRO A 134 -13.57 -9.84 -9.06
C PRO A 134 -12.56 -8.69 -8.90
N PHE A 135 -12.01 -8.47 -7.70
CA PHE A 135 -11.11 -7.35 -7.46
C PHE A 135 -9.73 -7.55 -8.09
N LYS A 136 -9.11 -6.43 -8.48
CA LYS A 136 -7.76 -6.43 -9.04
C LYS A 136 -6.71 -6.86 -8.00
N VAL A 137 -5.51 -7.12 -8.50
CA VAL A 137 -4.31 -7.32 -7.70
C VAL A 137 -3.21 -6.49 -8.34
N ALA A 138 -2.43 -5.80 -7.51
CA ALA A 138 -1.22 -5.13 -7.95
C ALA A 138 -0.05 -5.59 -7.09
N HIS A 139 1.09 -5.82 -7.70
CA HIS A 139 2.31 -6.14 -6.97
C HIS A 139 3.52 -5.59 -7.71
N GLY A 140 4.64 -5.49 -7.00
CA GLY A 140 5.89 -5.04 -7.59
C GLY A 140 6.99 -4.89 -6.55
N TRP A 141 8.19 -4.67 -7.06
CA TRP A 141 9.38 -4.45 -6.24
C TRP A 141 9.47 -2.99 -5.81
N ARG A 142 9.89 -2.79 -4.56
CA ARG A 142 10.24 -1.48 -4.01
C ARG A 142 11.44 -0.93 -4.79
N CYS A 143 11.32 0.27 -5.35
CA CYS A 143 12.36 0.88 -6.18
C CYS A 143 13.31 1.82 -5.42
N ASP A 144 12.99 2.16 -4.17
CA ASP A 144 13.80 3.00 -3.28
C ASP A 144 14.37 2.20 -2.08
N ALA A 145 14.47 0.88 -2.22
CA ALA A 145 15.07 0.01 -1.21
C ALA A 145 16.59 0.25 -1.11
N ALA A 146 17.15 0.06 0.09
CA ALA A 146 18.60 0.09 0.29
C ALA A 146 19.31 -0.97 -0.56
N ALA A 147 20.55 -0.71 -0.97
CA ALA A 147 21.33 -1.65 -1.78
C ALA A 147 21.42 -3.04 -1.10
N GLY A 148 21.03 -4.08 -1.84
CA GLY A 148 20.97 -5.46 -1.34
C GLY A 148 19.73 -5.81 -0.51
N SER A 149 18.79 -4.87 -0.32
CA SER A 149 17.45 -5.17 0.20
C SER A 149 16.48 -5.44 -0.94
N HIS A 150 15.66 -6.47 -0.79
CA HIS A 150 14.63 -6.83 -1.75
C HIS A 150 13.29 -6.79 -1.03
N GLU A 151 12.51 -5.75 -1.29
CA GLU A 151 11.19 -5.58 -0.68
C GLU A 151 10.13 -5.59 -1.78
N ALA A 152 9.09 -6.39 -1.58
CA ALA A 152 7.95 -6.47 -2.48
C ALA A 152 6.72 -5.90 -1.81
N LEU A 153 5.90 -5.20 -2.59
CA LEU A 153 4.59 -4.72 -2.19
C LEU A 153 3.52 -5.52 -2.92
N ILE A 154 2.45 -5.87 -2.21
CA ILE A 154 1.27 -6.51 -2.77
C ILE A 154 0.02 -5.79 -2.28
N PHE A 155 -0.91 -5.54 -3.20
CA PHE A 155 -2.21 -4.94 -2.97
C PHE A 155 -3.30 -5.88 -3.48
N THR A 156 -4.18 -6.30 -2.58
CA THR A 156 -5.30 -7.18 -2.90
C THR A 156 -6.62 -6.58 -2.40
N GLY A 157 -7.68 -6.73 -3.19
CA GLY A 157 -9.01 -6.21 -2.85
C GLY A 157 -9.91 -7.29 -2.26
N TRP A 158 -10.70 -6.97 -1.24
CA TRP A 158 -11.54 -7.91 -0.52
C TRP A 158 -12.91 -7.32 -0.16
N GLU A 159 -13.92 -8.19 -0.05
CA GLU A 159 -15.24 -7.80 0.43
C GLU A 159 -15.21 -7.37 1.91
N ASN A 160 -14.38 -8.03 2.71
CA ASN A 160 -14.15 -7.75 4.12
C ASN A 160 -12.84 -8.41 4.58
N THR A 161 -12.36 -8.05 5.77
CA THR A 161 -11.14 -8.61 6.38
C THR A 161 -11.20 -10.13 6.53
N GLN A 162 -12.36 -10.69 6.89
CA GLN A 162 -12.50 -12.14 7.09
C GLN A 162 -12.33 -12.93 5.78
N ALA A 163 -12.73 -12.36 4.64
CA ALA A 163 -12.53 -12.96 3.33
C ALA A 163 -11.03 -13.14 3.02
N HIS A 164 -10.21 -12.10 3.29
CA HIS A 164 -8.77 -12.19 3.12
C HIS A 164 -8.15 -13.23 4.06
N VAL A 165 -8.49 -13.19 5.35
CA VAL A 165 -7.96 -14.13 6.36
C VAL A 165 -8.30 -15.57 5.99
N THR A 166 -9.54 -15.82 5.58
CA THR A 166 -9.99 -17.17 5.18
C THR A 166 -9.26 -17.65 3.94
N PHE A 167 -9.03 -16.77 2.97
CA PHE A 167 -8.25 -17.09 1.79
C PHE A 167 -6.79 -17.44 2.15
N ALA A 168 -6.14 -16.63 3.00
CA ALA A 168 -4.77 -16.88 3.45
C ALA A 168 -4.64 -18.23 4.18
N VAL A 169 -5.56 -18.56 5.09
CA VAL A 169 -5.60 -19.85 5.79
C VAL A 169 -5.80 -21.03 4.82
N ASN A 170 -6.71 -20.90 3.85
CA ASN A 170 -6.95 -21.95 2.86
C ASN A 170 -5.72 -22.20 1.97
N GLN A 171 -4.98 -21.14 1.64
CA GLN A 171 -3.70 -21.25 0.94
C GLN A 171 -2.68 -22.03 1.78
N GLU A 172 -2.57 -21.77 3.07
CA GLU A 172 -1.65 -22.51 3.95
C GLU A 172 -1.99 -23.99 4.10
N GLY A 173 -3.27 -24.34 4.01
CA GLY A 173 -3.79 -25.71 4.09
C GLY A 173 -3.67 -26.52 2.79
N HIS A 174 -3.63 -25.87 1.62
CA HIS A 174 -3.52 -26.53 0.30
C HIS A 174 -2.07 -26.61 -0.24
N ARG A 175 -1.11 -25.97 0.44
CA ARG A 175 0.31 -25.96 0.05
C ARG A 175 1.06 -27.20 0.57
N ASP A 176 0.81 -28.38 -0.01
CA ASP A 176 1.57 -29.60 0.31
C ASP A 176 2.91 -29.72 -0.48
N GLY A 177 3.16 -28.82 -1.44
CA GLY A 177 4.41 -28.76 -2.22
C GLY A 177 5.21 -27.43 -2.10
N ASP A 178 4.51 -26.29 -2.12
CA ASP A 178 5.16 -24.96 -2.12
C ASP A 178 5.60 -24.48 -0.71
N LYS A 179 5.14 -25.12 0.37
CA LYS A 179 5.58 -24.80 1.74
C LYS A 179 7.08 -25.03 1.93
N ALA A 180 7.67 -26.03 1.28
CA ALA A 180 9.11 -26.28 1.38
C ALA A 180 9.95 -25.26 0.60
N ALA A 181 9.38 -24.66 -0.44
CA ALA A 181 10.10 -23.81 -1.37
C ALA A 181 10.19 -22.35 -0.95
N LEU A 182 9.41 -21.87 0.04
CA LEU A 182 9.43 -20.47 0.49
C LEU A 182 9.58 -20.30 2.01
N ASN A 183 9.60 -21.39 2.79
CA ASN A 183 9.72 -21.29 4.25
C ASN A 183 11.05 -20.64 4.65
N GLY A 184 10.98 -19.52 5.37
CA GLY A 184 12.17 -18.76 5.78
C GLY A 184 12.88 -18.03 4.63
N GLN A 185 12.27 -17.90 3.45
CA GLN A 185 12.83 -17.15 2.32
C GLN A 185 12.38 -15.70 2.26
N TYR A 186 11.29 -15.40 2.96
CA TYR A 186 10.79 -14.04 3.14
C TYR A 186 10.34 -13.79 4.56
N GLU A 187 10.32 -12.52 4.92
CA GLU A 187 9.79 -11.98 6.16
C GLU A 187 8.64 -11.04 5.78
N VAL A 188 7.46 -11.29 6.35
CA VAL A 188 6.33 -10.38 6.20
C VAL A 188 6.56 -9.21 7.14
N ILE A 189 6.84 -8.04 6.57
CA ILE A 189 7.06 -6.81 7.35
C ILE A 189 5.69 -6.27 7.81
N GLN A 190 4.69 -6.31 6.93
CA GLN A 190 3.38 -5.75 7.22
C GLN A 190 2.29 -6.47 6.42
N VAL A 191 1.15 -6.69 7.08
CA VAL A 191 -0.15 -6.97 6.45
C VAL A 191 -1.17 -6.12 7.19
N HIS A 192 -1.66 -5.07 6.55
CA HIS A 192 -2.76 -4.27 7.09
C HIS A 192 -3.94 -4.27 6.13
N HIS A 193 -5.13 -4.22 6.69
CA HIS A 193 -6.35 -4.00 5.94
C HIS A 193 -6.76 -2.55 6.08
N ALA A 194 -7.22 -1.96 4.98
CA ALA A 194 -7.52 -0.55 4.95
C ALA A 194 -8.85 -0.28 4.23
N LYS A 195 -9.60 0.67 4.76
CA LYS A 195 -10.86 1.15 4.19
C LYS A 195 -10.65 2.55 3.60
N ASN A 196 -11.29 2.81 2.47
CA ASN A 196 -11.20 4.11 1.80
C ASN A 196 -11.92 5.19 2.64
N LEU A 197 -11.18 6.22 3.03
CA LEU A 197 -11.68 7.35 3.83
C LEU A 197 -12.72 8.21 3.09
N GLU A 198 -12.73 8.16 1.77
CA GLU A 198 -13.64 8.94 0.92
C GLU A 198 -14.95 8.20 0.62
N ARG A 199 -15.04 6.89 0.92
CA ARG A 199 -16.23 6.10 0.68
C ARG A 199 -17.18 6.25 1.87
N LYS A 200 -18.36 6.82 1.62
CA LYS A 200 -19.45 6.79 2.62
C LYS A 200 -19.93 5.35 2.77
N GLU A 201 -20.07 4.88 4.01
CA GLU A 201 -20.79 3.63 4.27
C GLU A 201 -22.25 3.82 3.78
N ALA A 202 -22.72 2.85 3.00
CA ALA A 202 -24.05 2.87 2.37
C ALA A 202 -25.14 2.54 3.39
#